data_AF-S0DYU4-F1
#
_entry.id   AF-S0DYU4-F1
#
_cell.length_a   1.000
_cell.length_b   1.000
_cell.length_c   1.000
_cell.angle_alpha   90.00
_cell.angle_beta   90.00
_cell.angle_gamma   90.00
#
_symmetry.space_group_name_H-M   'P 1'
#
loop_
_entity.id
_entity.type
_entity.pdbx_description
1 polymer ?
#
loop_
_entity_poly.entity_id
_entity_poly.type
_entity_poly.pdbx_seq_one_letter_code
_entity_poly.pdbx_strand_id
1 'polypeptide(L)'
;MPKPNVTLIPWDPSSPEHVKRMVEQRVICGWQASIVPTAWKDGHINGTKCVYWIIFSQDEPQREKYLEMHTEAYPKETEELLDTSKTLLGKPRIPTNAKFLPIGHVALDTHISDYAEKVELDFPKSGAYWVKSLYVSYTLQGLGIGGVAMNIAERMAIEEPLNARHLLLDTVHHEDQADEDFAVANYGGAFKIPTQAWYERRGYRLIGVAENVYQYPDANGKIWPCRTVFLQKDIV
;
A
#
# COMPACT_ATOMS: atom_id res chain seq x y z
N MET A 1 15.07 6.99 -18.19
CA MET A 1 14.92 5.51 -18.16
C MET A 1 13.46 5.17 -18.41
N PRO A 2 13.13 4.10 -19.16
CA PRO A 2 11.76 3.62 -19.27
C PRO A 2 11.22 3.25 -17.88
N LYS A 3 9.91 3.44 -17.67
CA LYS A 3 9.27 3.07 -16.40
C LYS A 3 9.15 1.54 -16.33
N PRO A 4 9.40 0.91 -15.17
CA PRO A 4 9.22 -0.53 -15.03
C PRO A 4 7.77 -0.96 -15.27
N ASN A 5 7.61 -2.11 -15.91
CA ASN A 5 6.34 -2.78 -16.13
C ASN A 5 6.01 -3.64 -14.91
N VAL A 6 4.94 -3.24 -14.21
CA VAL A 6 4.40 -4.00 -13.09
C VAL A 6 2.93 -4.31 -13.33
N THR A 7 2.43 -5.32 -12.62
CA THR A 7 1.00 -5.62 -12.54
C THR A 7 0.59 -5.88 -11.08
N LEU A 8 -0.71 -5.92 -10.85
CA LEU A 8 -1.31 -6.15 -9.54
C LEU A 8 -2.02 -7.50 -9.52
N ILE A 9 -1.74 -8.31 -8.49
CA ILE A 9 -2.40 -9.60 -8.26
C ILE A 9 -3.11 -9.57 -6.91
N PRO A 10 -4.39 -9.97 -6.82
CA PRO A 10 -5.09 -9.99 -5.54
C PRO A 10 -4.40 -10.88 -4.50
N TRP A 11 -4.29 -10.38 -3.28
CA TRP A 11 -3.86 -11.15 -2.12
C TRP A 11 -4.90 -12.23 -1.80
N ASP A 12 -4.44 -13.43 -1.44
CA ASP A 12 -5.30 -14.53 -0.99
C ASP A 12 -5.25 -14.65 0.54
N PRO A 13 -6.29 -14.23 1.27
CA PRO A 13 -6.34 -14.34 2.73
C PRO A 13 -6.47 -15.79 3.24
N SER A 14 -6.76 -16.75 2.35
CA SER A 14 -6.95 -18.17 2.67
C SER A 14 -5.69 -19.00 2.41
N SER A 15 -4.69 -18.47 1.68
CA SER A 15 -3.38 -19.10 1.51
C SER A 15 -2.46 -18.75 2.69
N PRO A 16 -1.96 -19.74 3.45
CA PRO A 16 -0.96 -19.51 4.49
C PRO A 16 0.32 -18.83 3.97
N GLU A 17 0.72 -19.13 2.74
CA GLU A 17 1.91 -18.58 2.08
C GLU A 17 1.74 -17.09 1.80
N HIS A 18 0.57 -16.67 1.28
CA HIS A 18 0.24 -15.26 1.08
C HIS A 18 0.18 -14.49 2.40
N VAL A 19 -0.43 -15.07 3.45
CA VAL A 19 -0.50 -14.45 4.78
C VAL A 19 0.92 -14.29 5.36
N LYS A 20 1.73 -15.34 5.30
CA LYS A 20 3.12 -15.32 5.77
C LYS A 20 3.94 -14.24 5.06
N ARG A 21 3.91 -14.20 3.72
CA ARG A 21 4.61 -13.18 2.93
C ARG A 21 4.16 -11.77 3.26
N MET A 22 2.86 -11.58 3.50
CA MET A 22 2.34 -10.26 3.86
C MET A 22 2.86 -9.83 5.23
N VAL A 23 2.86 -10.72 6.22
CA VAL A 23 3.46 -10.46 7.53
C VAL A 23 4.93 -10.07 7.38
N GLU A 24 5.72 -10.81 6.58
CA GLU A 24 7.13 -10.51 6.33
C GLU A 24 7.33 -9.08 5.77
N GLN A 25 6.59 -8.70 4.72
CA GLN A 25 6.65 -7.35 4.16
C GLN A 25 6.16 -6.28 5.13
N ARG A 26 5.16 -6.56 5.97
CA ARG A 26 4.68 -5.63 7.00
C ARG A 26 5.69 -5.45 8.13
N VAL A 27 6.44 -6.49 8.49
CA VAL A 27 7.57 -6.39 9.43
C VAL A 27 8.66 -5.50 8.86
N ILE A 28 9.04 -5.70 7.59
CA ILE A 28 10.04 -4.86 6.91
C ILE A 28 9.57 -3.41 6.80
N CYS A 29 8.29 -3.20 6.44
CA CYS A 29 7.68 -1.88 6.37
C CYS A 29 7.65 -1.21 7.75
N GLY A 30 7.55 -1.98 8.85
CA GLY A 30 7.53 -1.49 10.23
C GLY A 30 6.13 -1.28 10.81
N TRP A 31 5.07 -1.68 10.10
CA TRP A 31 3.70 -1.29 10.45
C TRP A 31 2.71 -2.46 10.39
N GLN A 32 1.98 -2.67 11.48
CA GLN A 32 0.75 -3.49 11.52
C GLN A 32 0.92 -4.97 11.09
N ALA A 33 2.12 -5.55 11.22
CA ALA A 33 2.35 -6.95 10.89
C ALA A 33 1.48 -7.92 11.71
N SER A 34 1.25 -7.60 13.00
CA SER A 34 0.49 -8.44 13.92
C SER A 34 -1.00 -8.58 13.58
N ILE A 35 -1.57 -7.63 12.84
CA ILE A 35 -3.00 -7.63 12.50
C ILE A 35 -3.28 -8.22 11.10
N VAL A 36 -2.23 -8.60 10.36
CA VAL A 36 -2.39 -9.25 9.04
C VAL A 36 -3.16 -10.58 9.15
N PRO A 37 -2.82 -11.51 10.07
CA PRO A 37 -3.48 -12.81 10.14
C PRO A 37 -4.93 -12.74 10.67
N THR A 38 -5.34 -11.60 11.23
CA THR A 38 -6.65 -11.37 11.83
C THR A 38 -7.41 -10.29 11.05
N ALA A 39 -7.29 -9.02 11.44
CA ALA A 39 -8.09 -7.92 10.90
C ALA A 39 -8.00 -7.77 9.38
N TRP A 40 -6.82 -7.97 8.77
CA TRP A 40 -6.71 -7.85 7.32
C TRP A 40 -7.36 -9.02 6.59
N LYS A 41 -7.11 -10.23 7.10
CA LYS A 41 -7.73 -11.46 6.59
C LYS A 41 -9.25 -11.36 6.67
N ASP A 42 -9.79 -11.01 7.84
CA ASP A 42 -11.22 -10.86 8.07
C ASP A 42 -11.81 -9.74 7.22
N GLY A 43 -11.12 -8.60 7.11
CA GLY A 43 -11.54 -7.50 6.25
C GLY A 43 -11.59 -7.90 4.77
N HIS A 44 -10.66 -8.73 4.30
CA HIS A 44 -10.70 -9.22 2.92
C HIS A 44 -11.86 -10.20 2.69
N ILE A 45 -12.07 -11.13 3.63
CA ILE A 45 -13.18 -12.08 3.58
C ILE A 45 -14.53 -11.35 3.59
N ASN A 46 -14.66 -10.31 4.41
CA ASN A 46 -15.87 -9.52 4.55
C ASN A 46 -16.03 -8.42 3.49
N GLY A 47 -15.09 -8.30 2.54
CA GLY A 47 -15.17 -7.31 1.46
C GLY A 47 -14.96 -5.86 1.90
N THR A 48 -14.29 -5.61 3.03
CA THR A 48 -13.94 -4.27 3.51
C THR A 48 -12.50 -3.86 3.22
N LYS A 49 -11.65 -4.84 2.89
CA LYS A 49 -10.24 -4.65 2.55
C LYS A 49 -9.91 -5.36 1.24
N CYS A 50 -9.31 -4.65 0.30
CA CYS A 50 -8.89 -5.23 -0.97
C CYS A 50 -7.41 -5.01 -1.16
N VAL A 51 -6.59 -6.06 -1.00
CA VAL A 51 -5.13 -5.95 -1.08
C VAL A 51 -4.64 -6.59 -2.36
N TYR A 52 -3.67 -5.94 -3.00
CA TYR A 52 -2.98 -6.42 -4.18
C TYR A 52 -1.47 -6.50 -3.92
N TRP A 53 -0.87 -7.58 -4.39
CA TRP A 53 0.57 -7.69 -4.59
C TRP A 53 0.99 -6.85 -5.78
N ILE A 54 2.14 -6.18 -5.66
CA ILE A 54 2.86 -5.56 -6.77
C ILE A 54 3.89 -6.58 -7.26
N ILE A 55 3.88 -6.88 -8.55
CA ILE A 55 4.83 -7.81 -9.19
C ILE A 55 5.38 -7.18 -10.47
N PHE A 56 6.59 -7.58 -10.89
CA PHE A 56 7.03 -7.30 -12.25
C PHE A 56 6.29 -8.17 -13.26
N SER A 57 5.84 -7.55 -14.34
CA SER A 57 5.24 -8.27 -15.47
C SER A 57 6.28 -9.17 -16.13
N GLN A 58 5.84 -10.26 -16.77
CA GLN A 58 6.75 -11.23 -17.42
C GLN A 58 7.54 -10.61 -18.58
N ASP A 59 7.03 -9.54 -19.18
CA ASP A 59 7.64 -8.79 -20.28
C ASP A 59 8.51 -7.61 -19.80
N GLU A 60 8.72 -7.42 -18.49
CA GLU A 60 9.62 -6.39 -17.98
C GLU A 60 11.08 -6.69 -18.38
N PRO A 61 11.74 -5.82 -19.19
CA PRO A 61 13.07 -6.11 -19.72
C PRO A 61 14.16 -6.30 -18.65
N GLN A 62 14.03 -5.67 -17.49
CA GLN A 62 14.98 -5.77 -16.38
C GLN A 62 14.47 -6.66 -15.23
N ARG A 63 13.49 -7.53 -15.49
CA ARG A 63 12.81 -8.33 -14.46
C ARG A 63 13.79 -9.11 -13.59
N GLU A 64 14.70 -9.87 -14.19
CA GLU A 64 15.66 -10.70 -13.44
C GLU A 64 16.53 -9.85 -12.51
N LYS A 65 17.11 -8.76 -13.05
CA LYS A 65 17.92 -7.82 -12.26
C LYS A 65 17.14 -7.23 -11.09
N TYR A 66 15.90 -6.80 -11.29
CA TYR A 66 15.12 -6.21 -10.20
C TYR A 66 14.66 -7.23 -9.17
N LEU A 67 14.37 -8.47 -9.58
CA LEU A 67 14.07 -9.55 -8.65
C LEU A 67 15.31 -9.95 -7.84
N GLU A 68 16.48 -10.03 -8.47
CA GLU A 68 17.75 -10.27 -7.80
C GLU A 68 17.99 -9.21 -6.71
N MET A 69 17.93 -7.92 -7.08
CA MET A 69 18.05 -6.80 -6.14
C MET A 69 17.09 -6.93 -4.93
N HIS A 70 15.84 -7.35 -5.17
CA HIS A 70 14.87 -7.57 -4.10
C HIS A 70 15.26 -8.77 -3.22
N THR A 71 15.55 -9.92 -3.81
CA THR A 71 15.83 -11.16 -3.06
C THR A 71 17.16 -11.14 -2.31
N GLU A 72 18.16 -10.40 -2.81
CA GLU A 72 19.41 -10.16 -2.09
C GLU A 72 19.18 -9.34 -0.81
N ALA A 73 18.35 -8.29 -0.90
CA ALA A 73 18.00 -7.46 0.25
C ALA A 73 17.04 -8.18 1.22
N TYR A 74 16.20 -9.09 0.72
CA TYR A 74 15.17 -9.79 1.49
C TYR A 74 15.20 -11.31 1.23
N PRO A 75 16.18 -12.06 1.79
CA PRO A 75 16.35 -13.49 1.49
C PRO A 75 15.16 -14.39 1.84
N LYS A 76 14.27 -13.92 2.73
CA LYS A 76 13.02 -14.62 3.10
C LYS A 76 11.93 -14.50 2.04
N GLU A 77 12.08 -13.58 1.08
CA GLU A 77 11.08 -13.30 0.03
C GLU A 77 11.45 -13.95 -1.31
N THR A 78 12.21 -15.05 -1.31
CA THR A 78 12.68 -15.76 -2.52
C THR A 78 11.66 -16.74 -3.11
N GLU A 79 10.74 -17.25 -2.29
CA GLU A 79 9.74 -18.23 -2.72
C GLU A 79 8.63 -17.56 -3.55
N GLU A 80 8.30 -18.12 -4.71
CA GLU A 80 7.16 -17.67 -5.51
C GLU A 80 5.83 -18.05 -4.84
N LEU A 81 4.85 -17.16 -4.96
CA LEU A 81 3.46 -17.43 -4.62
C LEU A 81 2.68 -17.84 -5.86
N LEU A 82 1.51 -18.45 -5.66
CA LEU A 82 0.54 -18.74 -6.71
C LEU A 82 -0.62 -17.75 -6.64
N ASP A 83 -1.13 -17.28 -7.77
CA ASP A 83 -2.38 -16.50 -7.78
C ASP A 83 -3.56 -17.44 -7.53
N THR A 84 -3.94 -17.55 -6.25
CA THR A 84 -4.97 -18.48 -5.76
C THR A 84 -6.24 -17.79 -5.28
N SER A 85 -6.23 -16.47 -5.15
CA SER A 85 -7.35 -15.73 -4.56
C SER A 85 -8.62 -15.89 -5.42
N LYS A 86 -9.64 -16.51 -4.84
CA LYS A 86 -10.93 -16.81 -5.49
C LYS A 86 -11.93 -15.66 -5.39
N THR A 87 -11.60 -14.62 -4.63
CA THR A 87 -12.47 -13.47 -4.45
C THR A 87 -11.69 -12.17 -4.61
N LEU A 88 -12.43 -11.10 -4.93
CA LEU A 88 -11.94 -9.74 -4.91
C LEU A 88 -13.03 -8.88 -4.31
N LEU A 89 -12.76 -8.24 -3.16
CA LEU A 89 -13.75 -7.47 -2.41
C LEU A 89 -15.06 -8.28 -2.17
N GLY A 90 -14.92 -9.56 -1.80
CA GLY A 90 -16.05 -10.48 -1.60
C GLY A 90 -16.76 -10.98 -2.88
N LYS A 91 -16.41 -10.47 -4.06
CA LYS A 91 -16.96 -10.95 -5.34
C LYS A 91 -16.14 -12.12 -5.89
N PRO A 92 -16.76 -13.17 -6.46
CA PRO A 92 -16.01 -14.28 -7.05
C PRO A 92 -15.12 -13.84 -8.22
N ARG A 93 -13.93 -14.41 -8.31
CA ARG A 93 -13.03 -14.32 -9.48
C ARG A 93 -12.43 -15.69 -9.78
N ILE A 94 -11.91 -15.87 -11.00
CA ILE A 94 -11.16 -17.06 -11.37
C ILE A 94 -9.66 -16.78 -11.16
N PRO A 95 -8.99 -17.46 -10.22
CA PRO A 95 -7.54 -17.33 -10.04
C PRO A 95 -6.79 -17.87 -11.26
N THR A 96 -5.70 -17.21 -11.65
CA THR A 96 -4.88 -17.66 -12.79
C THR A 96 -3.99 -18.85 -12.45
N ASN A 97 -3.70 -19.09 -11.17
CA ASN A 97 -2.72 -20.05 -10.68
C ASN A 97 -1.29 -19.83 -11.22
N ALA A 98 -1.02 -18.65 -11.79
CA ALA A 98 0.31 -18.29 -12.23
C ALA A 98 1.23 -18.08 -11.01
N LYS A 99 2.51 -18.47 -11.15
CA LYS A 99 3.54 -18.17 -10.17
C LYS A 99 3.99 -16.71 -10.29
N PHE A 100 4.27 -16.09 -9.16
CA PHE A 100 4.79 -14.73 -9.11
C PHE A 100 5.64 -14.48 -7.86
N LEU A 101 6.52 -13.48 -7.93
CA LEU A 101 7.27 -12.98 -6.79
C LEU A 101 6.78 -11.58 -6.41
N PRO A 102 6.13 -11.39 -5.24
CA PRO A 102 5.71 -10.07 -4.80
C PRO A 102 6.90 -9.22 -4.37
N ILE A 103 6.93 -7.98 -4.83
CA ILE A 103 7.97 -6.98 -4.48
C ILE A 103 7.38 -5.80 -3.71
N GLY A 104 6.10 -5.87 -3.37
CA GLY A 104 5.36 -4.85 -2.65
C GLY A 104 3.87 -5.15 -2.62
N HIS A 105 3.09 -4.22 -2.07
CA HIS A 105 1.64 -4.33 -2.00
C HIS A 105 0.97 -2.95 -1.98
N VAL A 106 -0.32 -2.91 -2.28
CA VAL A 106 -1.20 -1.74 -2.12
C VAL A 106 -2.61 -2.22 -1.79
N ALA A 107 -3.35 -1.48 -0.98
CA ALA A 107 -4.72 -1.79 -0.62
C ALA A 107 -5.69 -0.68 -1.02
N LEU A 108 -6.91 -1.07 -1.38
CA LEU A 108 -8.06 -0.23 -1.67
C LEU A 108 -9.20 -0.67 -0.74
N ASP A 109 -9.30 -0.02 0.42
CA ASP A 109 -10.23 -0.43 1.47
C ASP A 109 -11.54 0.39 1.37
N THR A 110 -12.70 -0.24 1.59
CA THR A 110 -13.97 0.52 1.74
C THR A 110 -14.08 1.13 3.12
N HIS A 111 -13.34 0.59 4.09
CA HIS A 111 -13.34 1.08 5.47
C HIS A 111 -12.50 2.35 5.61
N ILE A 112 -13.18 3.44 5.95
CA ILE A 112 -12.58 4.69 6.42
C ILE A 112 -11.70 4.33 7.63
N SER A 113 -10.49 4.87 7.76
CA SER A 113 -9.74 4.60 9.00
C SER A 113 -10.56 5.07 10.21
N ASP A 114 -10.63 4.27 11.28
CA ASP A 114 -11.41 4.60 12.51
C ASP A 114 -11.09 6.01 13.06
N TYR A 115 -9.95 6.57 12.64
CA TYR A 115 -9.48 7.88 13.01
C TYR A 115 -10.01 9.00 12.10
N ALA A 116 -10.20 8.76 10.80
CA ALA A 116 -10.80 9.75 9.90
C ALA A 116 -12.26 10.06 10.28
N GLU A 117 -12.98 9.12 10.88
CA GLU A 117 -14.32 9.37 11.45
C GLU A 117 -14.29 10.40 12.59
N LYS A 118 -13.17 10.50 13.33
CA LYS A 118 -13.01 11.45 14.44
C LYS A 118 -12.63 12.85 14.00
N VAL A 119 -12.16 13.02 12.76
CA VAL A 119 -11.60 14.28 12.23
C VAL A 119 -12.66 15.11 11.49
N GLU A 120 -13.93 14.66 11.45
CA GLU A 120 -15.04 15.36 10.77
C GLU A 120 -14.68 15.84 9.34
N LEU A 121 -13.98 14.99 8.58
CA LEU A 121 -13.54 15.32 7.22
C LEU A 121 -14.73 15.43 6.26
N ASP A 122 -14.74 16.48 5.43
CA ASP A 122 -15.72 16.66 4.38
C ASP A 122 -15.28 15.94 3.10
N PHE A 123 -15.87 14.77 2.84
CA PHE A 123 -15.67 14.00 1.61
C PHE A 123 -16.91 13.18 1.23
N PRO A 124 -17.04 12.80 -0.06
CA PRO A 124 -18.14 11.94 -0.49
C PRO A 124 -18.04 10.54 0.12
N LYS A 125 -19.01 10.13 0.94
CA LYS A 125 -19.00 8.80 1.58
C LYS A 125 -19.33 7.65 0.62
N SER A 126 -20.07 7.94 -0.45
CA SER A 126 -20.45 6.93 -1.46
C SER A 126 -19.40 6.83 -2.55
N GLY A 127 -19.06 5.60 -2.96
CA GLY A 127 -18.04 5.36 -4.00
C GLY A 127 -16.62 5.77 -3.56
N ALA A 128 -16.39 5.93 -2.26
CA ALA A 128 -15.10 6.28 -1.68
C ALA A 128 -14.33 5.05 -1.24
N TYR A 129 -13.07 4.96 -1.66
CA TYR A 129 -12.13 3.92 -1.24
C TYR A 129 -10.86 4.55 -0.71
N TRP A 130 -10.27 3.92 0.28
CA TRP A 130 -9.04 4.37 0.90
C TRP A 130 -7.84 3.62 0.34
N VAL A 131 -6.90 4.35 -0.25
CA VAL A 131 -5.59 3.81 -0.61
C VAL A 131 -4.81 3.62 0.68
N LYS A 132 -4.55 2.37 1.06
CA LYS A 132 -3.80 2.01 2.26
C LYS A 132 -2.62 1.13 1.90
N SER A 133 -1.66 1.08 2.82
CA SER A 133 -0.60 0.05 2.81
C SER A 133 0.19 -0.02 1.50
N LEU A 134 0.39 1.10 0.79
CA LEU A 134 1.31 1.13 -0.34
C LEU A 134 2.74 0.91 0.16
N TYR A 135 3.32 -0.20 -0.25
CA TYR A 135 4.69 -0.58 0.05
C TYR A 135 5.35 -1.11 -1.22
N VAL A 136 6.58 -0.65 -1.47
CA VAL A 136 7.49 -1.22 -2.47
C VAL A 136 8.79 -1.51 -1.74
N SER A 137 9.36 -2.68 -1.99
CA SER A 137 10.67 -3.09 -1.48
C SER A 137 11.69 -1.93 -1.52
N TYR A 138 12.37 -1.64 -0.41
CA TYR A 138 13.15 -0.39 -0.26
C TYR A 138 14.26 -0.25 -1.32
N THR A 139 14.93 -1.35 -1.68
CA THR A 139 15.95 -1.39 -2.74
C THR A 139 15.42 -1.05 -4.14
N LEU A 140 14.11 -1.20 -4.35
CA LEU A 140 13.42 -0.90 -5.61
C LEU A 140 12.76 0.49 -5.62
N GLN A 141 12.78 1.21 -4.50
CA GLN A 141 12.20 2.55 -4.42
C GLN A 141 13.02 3.55 -5.26
N GLY A 142 12.35 4.60 -5.75
CA GLY A 142 12.96 5.57 -6.66
C GLY A 142 13.05 5.13 -8.13
N LEU A 143 12.76 3.87 -8.45
CA LEU A 143 12.72 3.35 -9.83
C LEU A 143 11.38 3.63 -10.55
N GLY A 144 10.43 4.28 -9.88
CA GLY A 144 9.11 4.61 -10.45
C GLY A 144 8.03 3.54 -10.27
N ILE A 145 8.35 2.40 -9.66
CA ILE A 145 7.43 1.26 -9.45
C ILE A 145 6.16 1.68 -8.70
N GLY A 146 6.29 2.38 -7.57
CA GLY A 146 5.13 2.84 -6.81
C GLY A 146 4.21 3.75 -7.62
N GLY A 147 4.77 4.55 -8.53
CA GLY A 147 3.99 5.41 -9.41
C GLY A 147 3.22 4.63 -10.48
N VAL A 148 3.80 3.56 -11.02
CA VAL A 148 3.13 2.66 -11.98
C VAL A 148 2.07 1.82 -11.26
N ALA A 149 2.39 1.25 -10.09
CA ALA A 149 1.45 0.50 -9.27
C ALA A 149 0.22 1.34 -8.90
N MET A 150 0.41 2.60 -8.49
CA MET A 150 -0.70 3.51 -8.21
C MET A 150 -1.52 3.85 -9.46
N ASN A 151 -0.91 3.99 -10.65
CA ASN A 151 -1.70 4.18 -11.87
C ASN A 151 -2.61 2.96 -12.14
N ILE A 152 -2.10 1.75 -11.89
CA ILE A 152 -2.88 0.52 -12.07
C ILE A 152 -3.98 0.45 -11.02
N ALA A 153 -3.66 0.71 -9.75
CA ALA A 153 -4.64 0.72 -8.65
C ALA A 153 -5.76 1.74 -8.89
N GLU A 154 -5.43 2.95 -9.36
CA GLU A 154 -6.40 4.00 -9.70
C GLU A 154 -7.36 3.54 -10.82
N ARG A 155 -6.86 2.86 -11.86
CA ARG A 155 -7.72 2.28 -12.92
C ARG A 155 -8.55 1.11 -12.42
N MET A 156 -7.97 0.21 -11.62
CA MET A 156 -8.73 -0.92 -11.07
C MET A 156 -9.82 -0.46 -10.11
N ALA A 157 -9.64 0.69 -9.46
CA ALA A 157 -10.64 1.25 -8.56
C ALA A 157 -11.94 1.64 -9.28
N ILE A 158 -11.89 2.11 -10.53
CA ILE A 158 -13.10 2.49 -11.30
C ILE A 158 -13.84 1.28 -11.88
N GLU A 159 -13.20 0.11 -11.96
CA GLU A 159 -13.77 -1.11 -12.52
C GLU A 159 -14.58 -1.91 -11.48
N GLU A 160 -15.43 -2.83 -11.95
CA GLU A 160 -16.02 -3.83 -11.05
C GLU A 160 -14.91 -4.70 -10.43
N PRO A 161 -14.98 -5.01 -9.12
CA PRO A 161 -16.13 -4.82 -8.24
C PRO A 161 -16.11 -3.52 -7.42
N LEU A 162 -15.09 -2.67 -7.56
CA LEU A 162 -14.90 -1.51 -6.70
C LEU A 162 -15.83 -0.35 -7.08
N ASN A 163 -15.94 -0.03 -8.38
CA ASN A 163 -16.75 1.08 -8.90
C ASN A 163 -16.54 2.39 -8.13
N ALA A 164 -15.29 2.66 -7.74
CA ALA A 164 -14.91 3.82 -6.98
C ALA A 164 -15.03 5.10 -7.83
N ARG A 165 -15.41 6.20 -7.18
CA ARG A 165 -15.45 7.55 -7.73
C ARG A 165 -14.46 8.47 -7.02
N HIS A 166 -14.06 8.10 -5.81
CA HIS A 166 -13.19 8.88 -4.96
C HIS A 166 -12.15 7.96 -4.32
N LEU A 167 -10.89 8.36 -4.40
CA LEU A 167 -9.81 7.75 -3.63
C LEU A 167 -9.38 8.70 -2.53
N LEU A 168 -9.35 8.18 -1.32
CA LEU A 168 -8.84 8.86 -0.14
C LEU A 168 -7.55 8.22 0.32
N LEU A 169 -6.71 8.97 1.00
CA LEU A 169 -5.57 8.43 1.72
C LEU A 169 -5.18 9.35 2.86
N ASP A 170 -4.39 8.80 3.77
CA ASP A 170 -3.73 9.57 4.81
C ASP A 170 -2.23 9.30 4.80
N THR A 171 -1.46 10.32 5.17
CA THR A 171 -0.01 10.22 5.29
C THR A 171 0.53 11.26 6.26
N VAL A 172 1.83 11.22 6.55
CA VAL A 172 2.48 12.20 7.42
C VAL A 172 2.59 13.54 6.69
N HIS A 173 2.33 14.64 7.41
CA HIS A 173 2.52 15.99 6.90
C HIS A 173 3.96 16.19 6.41
N HIS A 174 4.13 16.86 5.27
CA HIS A 174 5.43 16.96 4.60
C HIS A 174 6.53 17.57 5.48
N GLU A 175 6.23 18.57 6.31
CA GLU A 175 7.19 19.17 7.24
C GLU A 175 7.64 18.18 8.32
N ASP A 176 6.70 17.41 8.88
CA ASP A 176 7.03 16.44 9.94
C ASP A 176 7.82 15.26 9.37
N GLN A 177 7.53 14.85 8.13
CA GLN A 177 8.31 13.83 7.44
C GLN A 177 9.68 14.35 6.96
N ALA A 178 9.85 15.66 6.81
CA ALA A 178 11.13 16.28 6.45
C ALA A 178 12.06 16.48 7.66
N ASP A 179 11.56 16.35 8.88
CA ASP A 179 12.38 16.31 10.09
C ASP A 179 13.33 15.11 10.02
N GLU A 180 14.64 15.38 10.12
CA GLU A 180 15.68 14.38 9.89
C GLU A 180 15.67 13.30 10.97
N ASP A 181 15.49 13.67 12.23
CA ASP A 181 15.48 12.71 13.33
C ASP A 181 14.25 11.81 13.24
N PHE A 182 13.09 12.37 12.91
CA PHE A 182 11.88 11.62 12.64
C PHE A 182 12.07 10.66 11.46
N ALA A 183 12.65 11.15 10.36
CA ALA A 183 12.82 10.37 9.14
C ALA A 183 13.80 9.20 9.33
N VAL A 184 14.91 9.44 10.04
CA VAL A 184 15.86 8.40 10.41
C VAL A 184 15.21 7.38 11.34
N ALA A 185 14.48 7.82 12.37
CA ALA A 185 13.87 6.93 13.35
C ALA A 185 12.78 6.04 12.76
N ASN A 186 11.96 6.56 11.84
CA ASN A 186 10.77 5.87 11.33
C ASN A 186 10.98 5.20 9.97
N TYR A 187 11.94 5.66 9.17
CA TYR A 187 12.14 5.18 7.78
C TYR A 187 13.60 4.82 7.46
N GLY A 188 14.53 5.03 8.39
CA GLY A 188 15.96 4.81 8.17
C GLY A 188 16.64 5.90 7.33
N GLY A 189 15.96 7.02 7.06
CA GLY A 189 16.52 8.16 6.35
C GLY A 189 15.48 9.08 5.71
N ALA A 190 15.96 10.21 5.20
CA ALA A 190 15.11 11.20 4.54
C ALA A 190 14.60 10.74 3.17
N PHE A 191 13.32 11.03 2.89
CA PHE A 191 12.76 10.85 1.56
C PHE A 191 13.25 11.95 0.61
N LYS A 192 13.53 11.59 -0.64
CA LYS A 192 13.83 12.58 -1.70
C LYS A 192 12.65 13.53 -1.96
N ILE A 193 11.44 13.03 -1.81
CA ILE A 193 10.18 13.77 -1.94
C ILE A 193 9.28 13.30 -0.81
N PRO A 194 8.79 14.19 0.07
CA PRO A 194 7.82 13.82 1.09
C PRO A 194 6.58 13.16 0.46
N THR A 195 6.00 12.20 1.17
CA THR A 195 4.90 11.35 0.72
C THR A 195 3.66 12.16 0.36
N GLN A 196 3.32 13.18 1.17
CA GLN A 196 2.25 14.14 0.84
C GLN A 196 2.49 14.79 -0.52
N ALA A 197 3.67 15.40 -0.72
CA ALA A 197 4.02 16.06 -1.97
C ALA A 197 4.04 15.10 -3.17
N TRP A 198 4.40 13.83 -2.94
CA TRP A 198 4.35 12.79 -3.97
C TRP A 198 2.91 12.51 -4.42
N TYR A 199 1.96 12.38 -3.48
CA TYR A 199 0.54 12.20 -3.81
C TYR A 199 -0.09 13.45 -4.42
N GLU A 200 0.26 14.65 -3.98
CA GLU A 200 -0.23 15.90 -4.57
C GLU A 200 0.15 16.02 -6.05
N ARG A 201 1.39 15.64 -6.42
CA ARG A 201 1.82 15.57 -7.84
C ARG A 201 1.02 14.57 -8.67
N ARG A 202 0.33 13.62 -8.04
CA ARG A 202 -0.56 12.65 -8.69
C ARG A 202 -2.01 13.12 -8.78
N GLY A 203 -2.29 14.35 -8.33
CA GLY A 203 -3.62 14.97 -8.39
C GLY A 203 -4.47 14.76 -7.14
N TYR A 204 -3.89 14.29 -6.04
CA TYR A 204 -4.59 14.26 -4.76
C TYR A 204 -4.57 15.66 -4.12
N ARG A 205 -5.69 16.10 -3.56
CA ARG A 205 -5.85 17.39 -2.88
C ARG A 205 -6.01 17.19 -1.37
N LEU A 206 -5.48 18.12 -0.58
CA LEU A 206 -5.68 18.19 0.87
C LEU A 206 -7.13 18.46 1.22
N ILE A 207 -7.68 17.62 2.10
CA ILE A 207 -9.04 17.75 2.63
C ILE A 207 -9.08 17.87 4.16
N GLY A 208 -7.96 17.65 4.84
CA GLY A 208 -7.87 17.87 6.28
C GLY A 208 -6.50 17.54 6.85
N VAL A 209 -6.28 18.03 8.07
CA VAL A 209 -5.07 17.78 8.87
C VAL A 209 -5.51 17.51 10.30
N ALA A 210 -4.93 16.50 10.94
CA ALA A 210 -5.14 16.24 12.36
C ALA A 210 -3.83 15.84 13.05
N GLU A 211 -3.71 16.22 14.31
CA GLU A 211 -2.53 15.90 15.12
C GLU A 211 -2.68 14.54 15.79
N ASN A 212 -1.58 13.79 15.85
CA ASN A 212 -1.43 12.60 16.68
C ASN A 212 -2.49 11.50 16.43
N VAL A 213 -2.98 11.42 15.19
CA VAL A 213 -3.89 10.38 14.71
C VAL A 213 -3.29 9.00 14.95
N TYR A 214 -1.99 8.86 14.67
CA TYR A 214 -1.23 7.64 14.88
C TYR A 214 -0.17 7.84 15.95
N GLN A 215 -0.19 7.01 16.99
CA GLN A 215 0.73 7.07 18.12
C GLN A 215 1.51 5.76 18.26
N TYR A 216 2.10 5.30 17.15
CA TYR A 216 2.96 4.13 17.17
C TYR A 216 4.37 4.52 17.61
N PRO A 217 5.00 3.77 18.52
CA PRO A 217 6.37 4.02 18.90
C PRO A 217 7.32 3.63 17.75
N ASP A 218 8.42 4.36 17.62
CA ASP A 218 9.56 3.93 16.81
C ASP A 218 10.26 2.71 17.44
N ALA A 219 11.35 2.23 16.81
CA ALA A 219 12.11 1.09 17.29
C ALA A 219 12.72 1.28 18.71
N ASN A 220 12.85 2.53 19.18
CA ASN A 220 13.37 2.88 20.49
C ASN A 220 12.25 3.15 21.53
N GLY A 221 10.99 2.97 21.15
CA GLY A 221 9.85 3.23 22.03
C GLY A 221 9.37 4.68 22.04
N LYS A 222 9.95 5.58 21.24
CA LYS A 222 9.56 7.00 21.22
C LYS A 222 8.32 7.18 20.35
N ILE A 223 7.31 7.85 20.91
CA ILE A 223 6.14 8.32 20.16
C ILE A 223 6.45 9.74 19.68
N TRP A 224 6.36 9.94 18.37
CA TRP A 224 6.62 11.22 17.73
C TRP A 224 5.32 12.01 17.60
N PRO A 225 5.26 13.28 18.03
CA PRO A 225 4.14 14.13 17.69
C PRO A 225 4.16 14.39 16.18
N CYS A 226 3.10 13.99 15.47
CA CYS A 226 3.03 14.14 14.03
C CYS A 226 1.64 14.52 13.56
N ARG A 227 1.59 15.37 12.53
CA ARG A 227 0.36 15.68 11.81
C ARG A 227 0.14 14.63 10.74
N THR A 228 -1.08 14.12 10.71
CA THR A 228 -1.60 13.31 9.61
C THR A 228 -2.39 14.21 8.68
N VAL A 229 -2.06 14.15 7.40
CA VAL A 229 -2.82 14.82 6.34
C VAL A 229 -3.74 13.82 5.67
N PHE A 230 -4.93 14.28 5.31
CA PHE A 230 -5.93 13.51 4.57
C PHE A 230 -6.05 14.09 3.17
N LEU A 231 -5.94 13.23 2.18
CA LEU A 231 -5.86 13.58 0.77
C LEU A 231 -6.96 12.86 -0.01
N GLN A 232 -7.59 13.55 -0.97
CA GLN A 232 -8.61 12.99 -1.85
C GLN A 232 -8.25 13.19 -3.32
N LYS A 233 -8.59 12.23 -4.18
CA LYS A 233 -8.61 12.37 -5.63
C LYS A 233 -9.93 11.85 -6.17
N ASP A 234 -10.58 12.62 -7.03
CA ASP A 234 -11.73 12.15 -7.79
C ASP A 234 -11.22 11.39 -9.01
N ILE A 235 -11.80 10.22 -9.27
CA ILE A 235 -11.41 9.30 -10.35
C ILE A 235 -12.61 9.03 -11.25
N VAL A 236 -12.34 8.90 -12.55
CA VAL A 236 -13.32 8.67 -13.63
C VAL A 236 -12.87 7.52 -14.52
#